data_AF-A0A9P6W898-F1
#
_entry.id   AF-A0A9P6W898-F1
#
_cell.length_a   1.000
_cell.length_b   1.000
_cell.length_c   1.000
_cell.angle_alpha   90.00
_cell.angle_beta   90.00
_cell.angle_gamma   90.00
#
_symmetry.space_group_name_H-M   'P 1'
#
loop_
_entity.id
_entity.type
_entity.pdbx_description
1 polymer ?
#
loop_
_entity_poly.entity_id
_entity_poly.type
_entity_poly.pdbx_seq_one_letter_code
_entity_poly.pdbx_strand_id
1 'polypeptide(L)'
;MELPATHLRLPAALPYPLTVQRIHAQPGAHVQKTQRLFTYSFLPNKPDEQGKRERQVREWDSPVLGQVVAWDVREGDIIREPRPIVKVQEPCTHDVQLNGLCAICGKDLTA
;
A
#
# COMPACT_ATOMS: atom_id res chain seq x y z
N MET A 1 -5.55 23.46 -8.93
CA MET A 1 -5.73 22.94 -7.56
C MET A 1 -5.17 21.53 -7.55
N GLU A 2 -4.02 21.34 -6.91
CA GLU A 2 -3.43 20.02 -6.72
C GLU A 2 -4.28 19.28 -5.68
N LEU A 3 -4.71 18.06 -5.97
CA LEU A 3 -5.45 17.25 -4.99
C LEU A 3 -4.51 16.86 -3.85
N PRO A 4 -4.98 16.86 -2.59
CA PRO A 4 -4.16 16.44 -1.47
C PRO A 4 -3.74 14.97 -1.65
N ALA A 5 -2.50 14.65 -1.26
CA ALA A 5 -2.03 13.27 -1.27
C ALA A 5 -2.68 12.47 -0.13
N THR A 6 -3.16 11.27 -0.45
CA THR A 6 -3.74 10.34 0.51
C THR A 6 -2.65 9.53 1.20
N HIS A 7 -2.65 9.52 2.53
CA HIS A 7 -1.77 8.66 3.31
C HIS A 7 -2.34 7.25 3.38
N LEU A 8 -1.65 6.31 2.75
CA LEU A 8 -2.02 4.90 2.85
C LEU A 8 -1.42 4.29 4.12
N ARG A 9 -2.31 3.73 4.94
CA ARG A 9 -2.03 3.17 6.26
C ARG A 9 -2.09 1.65 6.24
N LEU A 10 -1.16 1.02 6.95
CA LEU A 10 -1.22 -0.41 7.17
C LEU A 10 -2.37 -0.80 8.12
N PRO A 11 -3.16 -1.84 7.78
CA PRO A 11 -4.24 -2.31 8.65
C PRO A 11 -3.75 -2.83 10.01
N ALA A 12 -4.60 -2.72 11.03
CA ALA A 12 -4.32 -3.25 12.38
C ALA A 12 -4.30 -4.78 12.45
N ALA A 13 -4.98 -5.45 11.51
CA ALA A 13 -5.03 -6.91 11.43
C ALA A 13 -3.74 -7.55 10.90
N LEU A 14 -2.76 -6.77 10.44
CA LEU A 14 -1.48 -7.31 9.98
C LEU A 14 -0.67 -7.89 11.15
N PRO A 15 0.17 -8.91 10.89
CA PRO A 15 0.92 -9.62 11.93
C PRO A 15 2.20 -8.86 12.34
N TYR A 16 2.04 -7.75 13.04
CA TYR A 16 3.18 -6.95 13.54
C TYR A 16 4.05 -7.74 14.55
N PRO A 17 5.37 -7.47 14.61
CA PRO A 17 6.11 -6.50 13.81
C PRO A 17 6.41 -6.98 12.38
N LEU A 18 6.35 -6.04 11.43
CA LEU A 18 6.67 -6.27 10.02
C LEU A 18 8.06 -5.71 9.71
N THR A 19 8.84 -6.41 8.90
CA THR A 19 10.10 -5.90 8.32
C THR A 19 9.88 -5.57 6.85
N VAL A 20 10.16 -4.34 6.44
CA VAL A 20 10.09 -3.92 5.03
C VAL A 20 11.21 -4.63 4.26
N GLN A 21 10.85 -5.49 3.32
CA GLN A 21 11.83 -6.23 2.51
C GLN A 21 12.17 -5.47 1.23
N ARG A 22 11.16 -4.93 0.55
CA ARG A 22 11.35 -4.26 -0.74
C ARG A 22 10.24 -3.26 -1.02
N ILE A 23 10.58 -2.11 -1.58
CA ILE A 23 9.64 -1.11 -2.10
C ILE A 23 9.60 -1.25 -3.63
N HIS A 24 8.40 -1.42 -4.21
CA HIS A 24 8.23 -1.69 -5.64
C HIS A 24 7.88 -0.46 -6.47
N ALA A 25 7.51 0.65 -5.85
CA ALA A 25 7.15 1.90 -6.54
C ALA A 25 7.94 3.07 -5.98
N GLN A 26 8.71 3.77 -6.83
CA GLN A 26 9.47 4.96 -6.43
C GLN A 26 8.57 6.21 -6.41
N PRO A 27 8.92 7.25 -5.63
CA PRO A 27 8.29 8.56 -5.78
C PRO A 27 8.27 9.03 -7.24
N GLY A 28 7.12 9.51 -7.70
CA GLY A 28 6.85 9.88 -9.09
C GLY A 28 6.23 8.75 -9.93
N ALA A 29 6.29 7.49 -9.49
CA ALA A 29 5.69 6.37 -10.23
C ALA A 29 4.15 6.40 -10.13
N HIS A 30 3.49 6.01 -11.22
CA HIS A 30 2.05 5.76 -11.24
C HIS A 30 1.76 4.33 -10.79
N VAL A 31 0.76 4.19 -9.92
CA VAL A 31 0.33 2.91 -9.35
C VAL A 31 -1.16 2.73 -9.58
N GLN A 32 -1.57 1.51 -9.92
CA GLN A 32 -2.97 1.13 -10.04
C GLN A 32 -3.50 0.52 -8.75
N LYS A 33 -4.83 0.44 -8.63
CA LYS A 33 -5.47 -0.37 -7.59
C LYS A 33 -5.04 -1.83 -7.74
N THR A 34 -4.82 -2.50 -6.62
CA THR A 34 -4.25 -3.86 -6.51
C THR A 34 -2.83 -4.04 -7.06
N GLN A 35 -2.14 -2.96 -7.43
CA GLN A 35 -0.73 -3.04 -7.79
C GLN A 35 0.12 -3.19 -6.53
N ARG A 36 1.04 -4.15 -6.53
CA ARG A 36 1.98 -4.37 -5.43
C ARG A 36 2.82 -3.13 -5.16
N LEU A 37 2.76 -2.60 -3.93
CA LEU A 37 3.53 -1.43 -3.51
C LEU A 37 4.79 -1.78 -2.73
N PHE A 38 4.70 -2.73 -1.80
CA PHE A 38 5.87 -3.19 -1.06
C PHE A 38 5.71 -4.64 -0.57
N THR A 39 6.84 -5.29 -0.34
CA THR A 39 6.93 -6.63 0.25
C THR A 39 7.43 -6.50 1.68
N TYR A 40 6.82 -7.26 2.58
CA TYR A 40 7.20 -7.31 3.98
C TYR A 40 7.35 -8.74 4.47
N SER A 41 8.10 -8.90 5.55
CA SER A 41 8.22 -10.18 6.25
C SER A 41 7.80 -10.05 7.72
N PHE A 42 7.30 -11.13 8.29
CA PHE A 42 6.90 -11.19 9.69
C PHE A 42 7.11 -12.59 10.24
N LEU A 43 7.10 -12.70 11.57
CA LEU A 43 7.11 -13.98 12.27
C LEU A 43 5.69 -14.25 12.81
N PRO A 44 4.98 -15.28 12.35
CA PRO A 44 3.65 -15.58 12.84
C PRO A 44 3.68 -15.97 14.32
N ASN A 45 2.71 -15.47 15.10
CA ASN A 45 2.58 -15.81 16.52
C ASN A 45 2.20 -17.28 16.73
N LYS A 46 1.37 -17.81 15.82
CA LYS A 46 1.00 -19.23 15.82
C LYS A 46 2.02 -20.02 15.00
N PRO A 47 2.58 -21.12 15.55
CA PRO A 47 3.37 -22.03 14.74
C PRO A 47 2.50 -22.66 13.63
N ASP A 48 3.16 -23.13 12.58
CA ASP A 48 2.51 -23.94 11.55
C ASP A 48 2.11 -25.34 12.07
N GLU A 49 1.52 -26.16 11.19
CA GLU A 49 1.12 -27.54 11.53
C GLU A 49 2.30 -28.44 11.97
N GLN A 50 3.53 -28.05 11.67
CA GLN A 50 4.76 -28.75 12.06
C GLN A 50 5.41 -28.18 13.33
N GLY A 51 4.77 -27.21 13.99
CA GLY A 51 5.30 -26.57 15.19
C GLY A 51 6.41 -25.55 14.91
N LYS A 52 6.70 -25.23 13.64
CA LYS A 52 7.75 -24.27 13.29
C LYS A 52 7.19 -22.85 13.21
N ARG A 53 8.06 -21.90 13.58
CA ARG A 53 7.84 -20.46 13.42
C ARG A 53 8.82 -19.95 12.37
N GLU A 54 8.46 -20.12 11.11
CA GLU A 54 9.28 -19.61 10.01
C GLU A 54 8.83 -18.20 9.62
N ARG A 55 9.81 -17.37 9.24
CA ARG A 55 9.54 -16.02 8.76
C ARG A 55 8.77 -16.10 7.44
N GLN A 56 7.58 -15.51 7.40
CA GLN A 56 6.75 -15.46 6.22
C GLN A 56 6.93 -14.14 5.49
N VAL A 57 6.90 -14.19 4.16
CA VAL A 57 6.93 -13.02 3.28
C VAL A 57 5.54 -12.82 2.67
N ARG A 58 5.06 -11.59 2.67
CA ARG A 58 3.79 -11.18 2.09
C ARG A 58 3.93 -9.86 1.35
N GLU A 59 2.92 -9.57 0.56
CA GLU A 59 2.85 -8.42 -0.30
C GLU A 59 1.70 -7.55 0.16
N TRP A 60 1.85 -6.24 -0.03
CA TRP A 60 0.81 -5.29 0.22
C TRP A 60 0.56 -4.47 -1.04
N ASP A 61 -0.68 -4.55 -1.50
CA ASP A 61 -1.12 -3.96 -2.75
C ASP A 61 -1.79 -2.61 -2.50
N SER A 62 -1.70 -1.73 -3.49
CA SER A 62 -2.30 -0.41 -3.44
C SER A 62 -3.84 -0.53 -3.36
N PRO A 63 -4.48 0.06 -2.35
CA PRO A 63 -5.94 0.14 -2.30
C PRO A 63 -6.50 1.20 -3.27
N VAL A 64 -5.64 2.08 -3.80
CA VAL A 64 -6.00 3.22 -4.65
C VAL A 64 -5.16 3.27 -5.92
N LEU A 65 -5.58 4.08 -6.88
CA LEU A 65 -4.78 4.41 -8.06
C LEU A 65 -4.25 5.84 -7.96
N GLY A 66 -3.05 6.12 -8.45
CA GLY A 66 -2.48 7.46 -8.40
C GLY A 66 -0.97 7.49 -8.52
N GLN A 67 -0.38 8.64 -8.21
CA GLN A 67 1.07 8.82 -8.25
C GLN A 67 1.67 8.74 -6.85
N VAL A 68 2.72 7.93 -6.67
CA VAL A 68 3.46 7.87 -5.39
C VAL A 68 4.16 9.21 -5.16
N VAL A 69 3.86 9.87 -4.04
CA VAL A 69 4.45 11.17 -3.69
C VAL A 69 5.68 10.96 -2.82
N ALA A 70 5.57 10.14 -1.78
CA ALA A 70 6.66 9.86 -0.86
C ALA A 70 6.41 8.59 -0.05
N TRP A 71 7.48 7.95 0.39
CA TRP A 71 7.45 6.86 1.36
C TRP A 71 7.85 7.36 2.75
N ASP A 72 7.11 6.94 3.76
CA ASP A 72 7.38 7.22 5.18
C ASP A 72 8.17 6.06 5.84
N VAL A 73 8.62 5.09 5.04
CA VAL A 73 9.42 3.91 5.42
C VAL A 73 10.48 3.60 4.36
N ARG A 74 11.50 2.83 4.73
CA ARG A 74 12.59 2.37 3.87
C ARG A 74 12.74 0.86 3.93
N GLU A 75 13.41 0.30 2.93
CA GLU A 75 13.82 -1.11 2.96
C GLU A 75 14.69 -1.38 4.20
N GLY A 76 14.39 -2.46 4.91
CA GLY A 76 15.01 -2.80 6.19
C GLY A 76 14.29 -2.27 7.44
N ASP A 77 13.35 -1.32 7.30
CA ASP A 77 12.64 -0.77 8.47
C ASP A 77 11.75 -1.82 9.16
N ILE A 78 11.67 -1.71 10.49
CA ILE A 78 10.78 -2.54 11.31
C ILE A 78 9.57 -1.71 11.75
N ILE A 79 8.39 -2.06 11.25
CA ILE A 79 7.12 -1.45 11.59
C ILE A 79 6.48 -2.26 12.72
N ARG A 80 6.31 -1.64 13.88
CA ARG A 80 5.81 -2.33 15.10
C ARG A 80 4.31 -2.18 15.31
N GLU A 81 3.70 -1.18 14.70
CA GLU A 81 2.29 -0.84 14.90
C GLU A 81 1.67 -0.23 13.63
N PRO A 82 0.33 -0.18 13.53
CA PRO A 82 -0.37 0.35 12.36
C PRO A 82 -0.08 1.84 12.14
N ARG A 83 0.59 2.17 11.03
CA ARG A 83 0.96 3.55 10.68
C ARG A 83 0.87 3.81 9.17
N PRO A 84 0.77 5.08 8.75
CA PRO A 84 1.01 5.48 7.37
C PRO A 84 2.41 5.04 6.90
N ILE A 85 2.50 4.60 5.65
CA ILE A 85 3.75 4.13 5.04
C ILE A 85 4.06 4.79 3.70
N VAL A 86 3.05 5.28 2.99
CA VAL A 86 3.21 5.91 1.67
C VAL A 86 2.13 6.95 1.45
N LYS A 87 2.49 8.03 0.74
CA LYS A 87 1.57 9.06 0.25
C LYS A 87 1.33 8.83 -1.23
N VAL A 88 0.08 8.74 -1.64
CA VAL A 88 -0.33 8.59 -3.05
C VAL A 88 -1.28 9.72 -3.42
N GLN A 89 -0.97 10.42 -4.50
CA GLN A 89 -1.84 11.45 -5.06
C GLN A 89 -2.80 10.80 -6.05
N GLU A 90 -4.06 10.65 -5.62
CA GLU A 90 -5.11 10.10 -6.46
C GLU A 90 -5.56 11.14 -7.51
N PRO A 91 -5.84 10.73 -8.75
CA PRO A 91 -6.38 11.65 -9.74
C PRO A 91 -7.77 12.13 -9.33
N CYS A 92 -8.59 11.33 -8.66
CA CYS A 92 -9.85 11.73 -8.04
C CYS A 92 -10.13 10.79 -6.87
N THR A 93 -10.62 11.30 -5.74
CA THR A 93 -10.83 10.52 -4.50
C THR A 93 -12.22 9.89 -4.41
N HIS A 94 -13.05 10.03 -5.45
CA HIS A 94 -14.39 9.43 -5.47
C HIS A 94 -14.28 7.97 -5.93
N ASP A 95 -15.01 7.09 -5.26
CA ASP A 95 -15.06 5.66 -5.53
C ASP A 95 -16.03 5.27 -6.67
N VAL A 96 -16.90 6.19 -7.10
CA VAL A 96 -17.92 5.95 -8.13
C VAL A 96 -17.36 6.16 -9.54
N GLN A 97 -17.35 5.08 -10.33
CA GLN A 97 -16.91 5.08 -11.72
C GLN A 97 -18.06 4.73 -12.67
N LEU A 98 -18.11 5.41 -13.82
CA LEU A 98 -18.96 5.10 -14.94
C LEU A 98 -18.12 5.09 -16.21
N ASN A 99 -18.03 3.94 -16.89
CA ASN A 99 -17.22 3.76 -18.10
C ASN A 99 -15.74 4.18 -17.95
N GLY A 100 -15.14 3.92 -16.78
CA GLY A 100 -13.74 4.28 -16.51
C GLY A 100 -13.50 5.76 -16.21
N LEU A 101 -14.55 6.57 -16.19
CA LEU A 101 -14.51 7.95 -15.70
C LEU A 101 -15.08 8.00 -14.28
N CYS A 102 -14.59 8.92 -13.46
CA CYS A 102 -15.27 9.26 -12.22
C CYS A 102 -16.64 9.87 -12.53
N ALA A 103 -17.72 9.28 -12.01
CA ALA A 103 -19.09 9.76 -12.24
C ALA A 103 -19.39 11.11 -11.60
N ILE A 104 -18.56 11.56 -10.65
CA ILE A 104 -18.71 12.83 -9.93
C ILE A 104 -17.88 13.95 -10.55
N CYS A 105 -16.60 13.67 -10.83
CA CYS A 105 -15.64 14.69 -11.27
C CYS A 105 -15.30 14.60 -12.77
N GLY A 106 -15.77 13.56 -13.48
CA GLY A 106 -15.53 13.34 -14.92
C GLY A 106 -14.09 12.95 -15.28
N LYS A 107 -13.23 12.69 -14.29
CA LYS A 107 -11.82 12.41 -14.52
C LYS A 107 -11.61 10.97 -14.97
N ASP A 108 -10.71 10.77 -15.93
CA ASP A 108 -10.35 9.45 -16.45
C ASP A 108 -9.56 8.64 -15.41
N LEU A 109 -10.02 7.42 -15.15
CA LEU A 109 -9.50 6.45 -14.18
C LEU A 109 -9.20 5.08 -14.85
N THR A 110 -9.11 5.04 -16.18
CA THR A 110 -8.86 3.80 -16.96
C THR A 110 -7.38 3.38 -17.01
N ALA A 111 -6.49 4.22 -16.49
CA ALA A 111 -5.04 4.09 -16.61
C ALA A 111 -4.44 2.94 -15.80
#